data_AF-A0A2K4KTW2-F1
#
_entry.id   AF-A0A2K4KTW2-F1
#
_cell.length_a   1.000
_cell.length_b   1.000
_cell.length_c   1.000
_cell.angle_alpha   90.00
_cell.angle_beta   90.00
_cell.angle_gamma   90.00
#
_symmetry.space_group_name_H-M   'P 1'
#
loop_
_entity.id
_entity.type
_entity.pdbx_description
1 polymer ?
#
loop_
_entity_poly.entity_id
_entity_poly.type
_entity_poly.pdbx_seq_one_letter_code
_entity_poly.pdbx_strand_id
1 'polypeptide(L)'
;MKRNWNYIKALLEQVEQANRKGILQEHALNVALGHDIHDPAKKEQATHALQLIVKEAFVESTVDASGVETLISLTWRGHDLLDDMRANVARYEFKHFH
;
A
#
# COMPACT_ATOMS: atom_id res chain seq x y z
N MET A 1 3.83 8.05 -14.33
CA MET A 1 3.20 7.66 -13.05
C MET A 1 2.61 6.24 -12.99
N LYS A 2 2.66 5.42 -14.06
CA LYS A 2 2.10 4.05 -14.08
C LYS A 2 2.65 3.08 -13.03
N ARG A 3 3.93 3.20 -12.65
CA ARG A 3 4.58 2.25 -11.72
C ARG A 3 4.03 2.35 -10.29
N ASN A 4 3.76 3.54 -9.77
CA ASN A 4 3.33 3.73 -8.37
C ASN A 4 1.94 3.16 -8.09
N TRP A 5 1.02 3.20 -9.06
CA TRP A 5 -0.32 2.63 -8.89
C TRP A 5 -0.31 1.10 -8.75
N ASN A 6 0.58 0.41 -9.45
CA ASN A 6 0.74 -1.03 -9.27
C ASN A 6 1.27 -1.36 -7.87
N TYR A 7 2.18 -0.54 -7.31
CA TYR A 7 2.64 -0.70 -5.93
C TYR A 7 1.53 -0.43 -4.92
N ILE A 8 0.74 0.63 -5.10
CA ILE A 8 -0.41 0.95 -4.23
C ILE A 8 -1.42 -0.20 -4.24
N LYS A 9 -1.77 -0.72 -5.42
CA LYS A 9 -2.67 -1.87 -5.53
C LYS A 9 -2.12 -3.08 -4.78
N ALA A 10 -0.86 -3.46 -5.04
CA ALA A 10 -0.23 -4.61 -4.41
C ALA A 10 -0.19 -4.47 -2.88
N LEU A 11 0.10 -3.28 -2.37
CA LEU A 11 0.07 -2.96 -0.93
C LEU A 11 -1.32 -3.18 -0.33
N LEU A 12 -2.36 -2.62 -0.96
CA LEU A 12 -3.73 -2.74 -0.45
C LEU A 12 -4.21 -4.20 -0.48
N GLU A 13 -3.87 -4.96 -1.52
CA GLU A 13 -4.18 -6.40 -1.61
C GLU A 13 -3.48 -7.20 -0.51
N GLN A 14 -2.23 -6.89 -0.21
CA GLN A 14 -1.49 -7.53 0.87
C GLN A 14 -2.14 -7.23 2.23
N VAL A 15 -2.46 -5.97 2.51
CA VAL A 15 -3.12 -5.58 3.77
C VAL A 15 -4.47 -6.29 3.89
N GLU A 16 -5.29 -6.31 2.85
CA GLU A 16 -6.55 -7.06 2.85
C GLU A 16 -6.33 -8.55 3.17
N GLN A 17 -5.33 -9.18 2.56
CA GLN A 17 -5.03 -10.58 2.77
C GLN A 17 -4.52 -10.87 4.19
N ALA A 18 -3.71 -9.98 4.76
CA ALA A 18 -3.21 -10.10 6.13
C ALA A 18 -4.34 -9.93 7.15
N ASN A 19 -5.25 -8.97 6.95
CA ASN A 19 -6.43 -8.79 7.78
C ASN A 19 -7.30 -10.06 7.80
N ARG A 20 -7.56 -10.65 6.63
CA ARG A 20 -8.34 -11.91 6.53
C ARG A 20 -7.70 -13.07 7.29
N LYS A 21 -6.39 -13.03 7.49
CA LYS A 21 -5.63 -14.03 8.25
C LYS A 21 -5.41 -13.63 9.72
N GLY A 22 -5.87 -12.45 10.14
CA GLY A 22 -5.61 -11.91 11.48
C GLY A 22 -4.14 -11.59 11.74
N ILE A 23 -3.37 -11.27 10.70
CA ILE A 23 -1.93 -11.00 10.78
C ILE A 23 -1.72 -9.48 10.69
N LEU A 24 -0.98 -8.92 11.65
CA LEU A 24 -0.50 -7.53 11.58
C LEU A 24 0.71 -7.43 10.65
N GLN A 25 0.77 -6.37 9.85
CA GLN A 25 1.91 -6.12 8.97
C GLN A 25 2.86 -5.11 9.60
N GLU A 26 3.67 -5.60 10.52
CA GLU A 26 4.86 -4.87 10.98
C GLU A 26 5.86 -4.80 9.82
N HIS A 27 6.58 -3.68 9.70
CA HIS A 27 7.53 -3.48 8.61
C HIS A 27 6.87 -3.64 7.23
N ALA A 28 5.69 -3.04 7.04
CA ALA A 28 4.94 -3.14 5.79
C ALA A 28 5.79 -2.78 4.57
N LEU A 29 6.78 -1.89 4.72
CA LEU A 29 7.76 -1.59 3.67
C LEU A 29 8.57 -2.82 3.22
N ASN A 30 9.00 -3.69 4.15
CA ASN A 30 9.71 -4.94 3.84
C ASN A 30 8.79 -5.98 3.19
N VAL A 31 7.53 -6.05 3.62
CA VAL A 31 6.52 -6.95 3.04
C VAL A 31 6.11 -6.50 1.64
N ALA A 32 5.93 -5.19 1.46
CA ALA A 32 5.65 -4.52 0.19
C ALA A 32 6.75 -4.68 -0.85
N LEU A 33 8.00 -4.66 -0.40
CA LEU A 33 9.19 -4.74 -1.25
C LEU A 33 9.56 -6.18 -1.63
N GLY A 34 9.02 -7.19 -0.94
CA GLY A 34 9.38 -8.59 -1.16
C GLY A 34 10.89 -8.83 -1.15
N HIS A 35 11.36 -9.81 -1.94
CA HIS A 35 12.79 -10.10 -2.14
C HIS A 35 13.55 -9.01 -2.94
N ASP A 36 12.91 -7.90 -3.32
CA ASP A 36 13.43 -6.93 -4.30
C ASP A 36 13.94 -5.63 -3.62
N ILE A 37 14.18 -5.68 -2.31
CA ILE A 37 14.80 -4.63 -1.47
C ILE A 37 16.19 -4.16 -1.93
N HIS A 38 16.80 -4.86 -2.90
CA HIS A 38 18.14 -4.57 -3.41
C HIS A 38 18.17 -3.54 -4.55
N ASP A 39 17.02 -3.21 -5.16
CA ASP A 39 16.92 -2.15 -6.16
C ASP A 39 16.52 -0.81 -5.48
N PRO A 40 17.43 0.19 -5.43
CA PRO A 40 17.15 1.46 -4.76
C PRO A 40 15.95 2.22 -5.33
N ALA A 41 15.70 2.13 -6.65
CA ALA A 41 14.61 2.84 -7.29
C ALA A 41 13.25 2.22 -6.97
N LYS A 42 13.20 0.88 -6.84
CA LYS A 42 11.98 0.19 -6.38
C LYS A 42 11.74 0.44 -4.89
N LYS A 43 12.79 0.48 -4.08
CA LYS A 43 12.73 0.84 -2.67
C LYS A 43 12.10 2.22 -2.45
N GLU A 44 12.56 3.21 -3.19
CA GLU A 44 12.01 4.57 -3.13
C GLU A 44 10.53 4.60 -3.55
N GLN A 45 10.16 3.90 -4.64
CA GLN A 45 8.78 3.84 -5.12
C GLN A 45 7.81 3.20 -4.11
N ALA A 46 8.19 2.06 -3.51
CA ALA A 46 7.35 1.43 -2.50
C ALA A 46 7.25 2.28 -1.23
N THR A 47 8.33 2.96 -0.85
CA THR A 47 8.33 3.90 0.28
C THR A 47 7.34 5.03 0.04
N HIS A 48 7.38 5.63 -1.13
CA HIS A 48 6.45 6.69 -1.50
C HIS A 48 4.99 6.19 -1.59
N ALA A 49 4.77 4.97 -2.10
CA ALA A 49 3.45 4.36 -2.14
C ALA A 49 2.90 4.09 -0.72
N LEU A 50 3.72 3.58 0.20
CA LEU A 50 3.35 3.36 1.59
C LEU A 50 2.95 4.67 2.27
N GLN A 51 3.79 5.70 2.15
CA GLN A 51 3.50 7.02 2.70
C GLN A 51 2.19 7.60 2.15
N LEU A 52 1.90 7.38 0.85
CA LEU A 52 0.66 7.84 0.25
C LEU A 52 -0.56 7.11 0.83
N ILE A 53 -0.55 5.78 0.93
CA ILE A 53 -1.73 5.05 1.41
C ILE A 53 -2.05 5.34 2.88
N VAL A 54 -1.03 5.64 3.69
CA VAL A 54 -1.17 6.10 5.08
C VAL A 54 -1.70 7.53 5.11
N LYS A 55 -1.05 8.45 4.39
CA LYS A 55 -1.43 9.88 4.36
C LYS A 55 -2.87 10.07 3.88
N GLU A 56 -3.29 9.31 2.88
CA GLU A 56 -4.65 9.38 2.32
C GLU A 56 -5.69 8.59 3.14
N ALA A 57 -5.27 7.95 4.24
CA ALA A 57 -6.10 7.12 5.12
C ALA A 57 -6.81 5.98 4.38
N PHE A 58 -6.12 5.33 3.42
CA PHE A 58 -6.59 4.08 2.82
C PHE A 58 -6.33 2.87 3.73
N VAL A 59 -5.40 3.01 4.66
CA VAL A 59 -5.07 2.01 5.67
C VAL A 59 -5.10 2.62 7.06
N GLU A 60 -5.47 1.81 8.05
CA GLU A 60 -5.20 2.12 9.44
C GLU A 60 -3.77 1.69 9.75
N SER A 61 -2.98 2.58 10.33
CA SER A 61 -1.62 2.29 10.78
C SER A 61 -1.39 2.76 12.22
N THR A 62 -0.41 2.16 12.88
CA THR A 62 0.13 2.62 14.17
C THR A 62 1.63 2.71 14.07
N VAL A 63 2.22 3.60 14.88
CA VAL A 63 3.67 3.74 15.02
C VAL A 63 4.04 3.39 16.44
N ASP A 64 4.98 2.47 16.63
CA ASP A 64 5.44 2.09 17.97
C ASP A 64 6.46 3.08 18.55
N ALA A 65 6.90 2.83 19.78
CA ALA A 65 7.87 3.70 20.48
C ALA A 65 9.27 3.73 19.80
N SER A 66 9.57 2.75 18.95
CA SER A 66 10.78 2.68 18.12
C SER A 66 10.62 3.38 16.77
N GLY A 67 9.44 3.93 16.46
CA GLY A 67 9.16 4.59 15.19
C GLY A 67 8.83 3.62 14.06
N VAL A 68 8.53 2.35 14.36
CA VAL A 68 8.16 1.35 13.36
C VAL A 68 6.68 1.51 13.03
N GLU A 69 6.39 1.79 11.76
CA GLU A 69 5.03 1.82 11.24
C GLU A 69 4.52 0.39 10.97
N THR A 70 3.35 0.09 11.52
CA THR A 70 2.62 -1.16 11.38
C THR A 70 1.28 -0.89 10.72
N LEU A 71 1.00 -1.57 9.60
CA LEU A 71 -0.30 -1.51 8.97
C LEU A 71 -1.24 -2.52 9.63
N ILE A 72 -2.42 -2.04 10.01
CA ILE A 72 -3.40 -2.78 10.80
C ILE A 72 -4.52 -3.30 9.91
N SER A 73 -5.15 -2.41 9.13
CA SER A 73 -6.30 -2.77 8.33
C SER A 73 -6.52 -1.86 7.12
N LEU A 74 -7.40 -2.27 6.19
CA LEU A 74 -7.91 -1.35 5.16
C LEU A 74 -9.04 -0.54 5.76
N THR A 75 -9.05 0.76 5.50
CA THR A 75 -10.24 1.58 5.76
C THR A 75 -11.30 1.32 4.70
N TRP A 76 -12.52 1.83 4.90
CA TRP A 76 -13.58 1.75 3.88
C TRP A 76 -13.15 2.40 2.56
N ARG A 77 -12.43 3.53 2.63
CA ARG A 77 -11.88 4.20 1.44
C ARG A 77 -10.79 3.36 0.76
N GLY A 78 -9.99 2.62 1.53
CA GLY A 78 -9.02 1.69 1.00
C GLY A 78 -9.66 0.51 0.27
N HIS A 79 -10.77 -0.01 0.80
CA HIS A 79 -11.57 -1.03 0.12
C HIS A 79 -12.17 -0.52 -1.19
N ASP A 80 -12.82 0.65 -1.17
CA ASP A 80 -13.40 1.26 -2.39
C ASP A 80 -12.34 1.46 -3.48
N LEU A 81 -11.18 2.03 -3.10
CA LEU A 81 -10.07 2.22 -4.03
C LEU A 81 -9.56 0.89 -4.59
N LEU A 82 -9.37 -0.12 -3.73
CA LEU A 82 -8.87 -1.41 -4.16
C LEU A 82 -9.84 -2.11 -5.13
N ASP A 83 -11.14 -2.07 -4.84
CA ASP A 83 -12.16 -2.64 -5.71
C ASP A 83 -12.26 -1.90 -7.04
N ASP A 84 -12.16 -0.58 -7.03
CA ASP A 84 -12.07 0.22 -8.26
C ASP A 84 -10.82 -0.12 -9.09
N MET A 85 -9.67 -0.31 -8.44
CA MET A 85 -8.42 -0.72 -9.10
C MET A 85 -8.46 -2.16 -9.63
N ARG A 86 -9.22 -3.06 -8.99
CA ARG A 86 -9.48 -4.42 -9.47
C ARG A 86 -10.40 -4.42 -10.68
N ALA A 87 -11.47 -3.63 -10.62
CA ALA A 87 -12.45 -3.50 -11.69
C ALA A 87 -11.88 -2.78 -12.92
N ASN A 88 -10.96 -1.83 -12.72
CA ASN A 88 -10.41 -1.01 -13.81
C ASN A 88 -8.95 -0.61 -13.58
N VAL A 89 -8.01 -1.57 -13.73
CA VAL A 89 -6.57 -1.26 -13.74
C VAL A 89 -6.26 -0.12 -14.74
N ALA A 90 -6.93 -0.12 -15.91
CA ALA A 90 -6.76 0.89 -16.95
C ALA A 90 -7.28 2.31 -16.62
N ARG A 91 -8.27 2.48 -15.72
CA ARG A 91 -8.79 3.83 -15.37
C ARG A 91 -7.83 4.63 -14.50
N TYR A 92 -7.07 3.95 -13.64
CA TYR A 92 -6.03 4.57 -12.81
C TYR A 92 -4.72 4.79 -13.57
N GLU A 93 -4.58 4.23 -14.78
CA GLU A 93 -3.52 4.61 -15.71
C GLU A 93 -3.68 6.04 -16.25
N PHE A 94 -4.87 6.64 -16.16
CA PHE A 94 -5.21 7.92 -16.79
C PHE A 94 -5.64 9.05 -15.84
N LYS A 95 -6.11 8.75 -14.62
CA LYS A 95 -6.53 9.80 -13.68
C LYS A 95 -5.34 10.34 -12.89
N HIS A 96 -4.59 11.18 -13.56
CA HIS A 96 -3.91 12.29 -12.91
C HIS A 96 -4.94 13.12 -12.13
N PHE A 97 -4.64 13.35 -10.86
CA PHE A 97 -5.23 14.42 -10.07
C PHE A 97 -5.09 15.73 -10.86
N HIS A 98 -6.24 16.38 -11.07
CA HIS A 98 -6.35 17.73 -11.60
C HIS A 98 -6.17 18.74 -10.47
#